data_AF-A0A067N9F8-F1
#
_entry.id   AF-A0A067N9F8-F1
#
_cell.length_a   1.000
_cell.length_b   1.000
_cell.length_c   1.000
_cell.angle_alpha   90.00
_cell.angle_beta   90.00
_cell.angle_gamma   90.00
#
_symmetry.space_group_name_H-M   'P 1'
#
loop_
_entity.id
_entity.type
_entity.pdbx_description
1 polymer ?
#
loop_
_entity_poly.entity_id
_entity_poly.type
_entity_poly.pdbx_seq_one_letter_code
_entity_poly.pdbx_strand_id
1 'polypeptide(L)'
;MEVEQHLDVQNRQSAHGHPLDEEPEEQMVDLDESEDEEETARVRKHPRIWPDMATEARMRQEQQVKEITDKFVDQVDVFDTTMVSEYAEDIFEYMGELEEEMMPNGDYMATQHELNWSMRQTLVDWLLQVHLRYHMVPETLWIAINIIDRFLSKRVVSLVKLQLVGVTAMFIAAKYEEIVAPSVEEFVFMTENGYSKEEILKGERIMLQTLDFKISHYCSPYSWMRKISKADDYDIQTRTLSKFLTEVTLLDHRFLRAKPSLVAAVGMYTARKMLGGDWNEGFTFYSGFTEEQLLPGHLLLIDKLVGANFGKMYVHKKYAHKKFLKASIFATEWARVHAGDDLMALEE
;
A
#
# COMPACT_ATOMS: atom_id res chain seq x y z
N MET A 1 44.76 60.66 -35.36
CA MET A 1 44.67 59.92 -36.63
C MET A 1 46.10 59.79 -37.13
N GLU A 2 46.81 58.81 -36.59
CA GLU A 2 48.21 58.56 -36.92
C GLU A 2 48.38 57.06 -37.08
N VAL A 3 49.05 56.69 -38.17
CA VAL A 3 49.30 55.35 -38.66
C VAL A 3 50.78 55.09 -38.42
N GLU A 4 51.10 54.10 -37.58
CA GLU A 4 52.43 53.48 -37.48
C GLU A 4 52.28 52.04 -38.02
N GLN A 5 53.01 51.61 -39.06
CA GLN A 5 54.38 51.05 -38.99
C GLN A 5 54.43 49.83 -38.05
N HIS A 6 55.06 48.69 -38.32
CA HIS A 6 56.03 48.27 -39.32
C HIS A 6 56.21 46.74 -39.13
N LEU A 7 56.61 46.06 -40.22
CA LEU A 7 57.63 44.98 -40.31
C LEU A 7 57.48 43.64 -39.56
N ASP A 8 57.65 42.60 -40.39
CA ASP A 8 58.16 41.26 -40.12
C ASP A 8 59.29 41.17 -39.09
N VAL A 9 59.22 40.15 -38.22
CA VAL A 9 60.40 39.42 -37.75
C VAL A 9 60.06 37.92 -37.59
N GLN A 10 60.77 37.10 -38.35
CA GLN A 10 60.93 35.66 -38.11
C GLN A 10 61.66 35.42 -36.77
N ASN A 11 61.18 34.52 -35.90
CA ASN A 11 62.09 33.53 -35.32
C ASN A 11 61.40 32.35 -34.63
N ARG A 12 61.93 31.17 -34.98
CA ARG A 12 62.01 29.89 -34.28
C ARG A 12 61.62 29.89 -32.80
N GLN A 13 60.82 28.90 -32.38
CA GLN A 13 61.13 28.07 -31.21
C GLN A 13 60.34 26.76 -31.17
N SER A 14 61.11 25.70 -30.91
CA SER A 14 60.77 24.30 -30.60
C SER A 14 59.47 24.10 -29.81
N ALA A 15 58.50 23.40 -30.41
CA ALA A 15 57.40 22.76 -29.69
C ALA A 15 57.82 21.32 -29.32
N HIS A 16 58.23 21.13 -28.07
CA HIS A 16 58.20 19.82 -27.42
C HIS A 16 56.74 19.46 -27.19
N GLY A 17 56.25 18.43 -27.90
CA GLY A 17 54.96 17.81 -27.63
C GLY A 17 55.03 17.06 -26.32
N HIS A 18 54.35 17.58 -25.30
CA HIS A 18 53.94 16.81 -24.14
C HIS A 18 52.67 16.03 -24.52
N PRO A 19 52.59 14.72 -24.21
CA PRO A 19 51.36 13.95 -24.41
C PRO A 19 50.27 14.47 -23.47
N LEU A 20 49.06 14.58 -23.99
CA LEU A 20 47.85 14.82 -23.21
C LEU A 20 47.66 13.65 -22.25
N ASP A 21 47.52 13.95 -20.96
CA ASP A 21 47.11 13.02 -19.93
C ASP A 21 45.75 12.42 -20.32
N GLU A 22 45.73 11.09 -20.46
CA GLU A 22 44.51 10.29 -20.55
C GLU A 22 43.82 10.34 -19.17
N GLU A 23 42.61 10.88 -19.14
CA GLU A 23 41.73 10.79 -17.97
C GLU A 23 41.43 9.31 -17.67
N PRO A 24 41.43 8.87 -16.40
CA PRO A 24 41.14 7.49 -16.07
C PRO A 24 39.67 7.18 -16.36
N GLU A 25 39.46 6.19 -17.23
CA GLU A 25 38.16 5.60 -17.57
C GLU A 25 37.34 5.34 -16.29
N GLU A 26 36.15 5.93 -16.25
CA GLU A 26 35.15 5.67 -15.22
C GLU A 26 34.85 4.16 -15.21
N GLN A 27 35.22 3.49 -14.10
CA GLN A 27 34.83 2.11 -13.85
C GLN A 27 33.31 2.02 -13.83
N MET A 28 32.76 1.49 -14.91
CA MET A 28 31.39 0.97 -14.97
C MET A 28 31.22 -0.07 -13.88
N VAL A 29 30.34 0.22 -12.92
CA VAL A 29 29.89 -0.78 -11.95
C VAL A 29 28.88 -1.66 -12.66
N ASP A 30 29.34 -2.84 -13.10
CA ASP A 30 28.50 -3.91 -13.62
C ASP A 30 27.39 -4.24 -12.60
N LEU A 31 26.15 -3.94 -12.98
CA LEU A 31 24.98 -4.54 -12.37
C LEU A 31 24.77 -5.83 -13.16
N ASP A 32 25.15 -6.95 -12.53
CA ASP A 32 25.04 -8.31 -13.05
C ASP A 32 23.65 -8.53 -13.71
N GLU A 33 23.62 -8.54 -15.04
CA GLU A 33 22.52 -9.06 -15.85
C GLU A 33 22.76 -10.56 -16.03
N SER A 34 22.33 -11.36 -15.06
CA SER A 34 22.29 -12.81 -15.24
C SER A 34 20.99 -13.20 -15.97
N GLU A 35 21.09 -13.37 -17.28
CA GLU A 35 20.13 -14.14 -18.09
C GLU A 35 20.24 -15.63 -17.73
N ASP A 36 19.41 -16.10 -16.78
CA ASP A 36 19.20 -17.52 -16.55
C ASP A 36 17.92 -17.97 -17.28
N GLU A 37 18.07 -18.41 -18.53
CA GLU A 37 17.12 -19.32 -19.18
C GLU A 37 17.49 -20.76 -18.80
N GLU A 38 16.73 -21.40 -17.90
CA GLU A 38 16.46 -22.84 -18.04
C GLU A 38 15.18 -23.29 -17.30
N GLU A 39 14.56 -24.26 -17.94
CA GLU A 39 13.15 -24.62 -17.94
C GLU A 39 12.84 -25.67 -16.85
N THR A 40 11.93 -25.38 -15.92
CA THR A 40 11.08 -26.45 -15.32
C THR A 40 9.64 -25.99 -15.15
N ALA A 41 8.77 -26.54 -16.01
CA ALA A 41 7.33 -26.46 -15.86
C ALA A 41 6.89 -27.12 -14.54
N ARG A 42 6.52 -26.28 -13.56
CA ARG A 42 5.63 -26.66 -12.45
C ARG A 42 4.42 -25.76 -12.53
N VAL A 43 3.26 -26.37 -12.79
CA VAL A 43 1.92 -25.80 -12.85
C VAL A 43 1.80 -24.49 -12.06
N ARG A 44 1.63 -23.35 -12.77
CA ARG A 44 1.25 -22.07 -12.16
C ARG A 44 -0.14 -22.24 -11.53
N LYS A 45 -0.20 -22.63 -10.26
CA LYS A 45 -1.41 -22.41 -9.47
C LYS A 45 -1.50 -20.89 -9.31
N HIS A 46 -2.53 -20.26 -9.89
CA HIS A 46 -2.85 -18.87 -9.58
C HIS A 46 -2.79 -18.70 -8.05
N PRO A 47 -2.07 -17.69 -7.53
CA PRO A 47 -2.00 -17.47 -6.09
C PRO A 47 -3.43 -17.30 -5.58
N ARG A 48 -3.80 -18.17 -4.65
CA ARG A 48 -5.16 -18.27 -4.11
C ARG A 48 -5.58 -16.93 -3.50
N ILE A 49 -6.69 -16.39 -4.00
CA ILE A 49 -7.32 -15.17 -3.50
C ILE A 49 -7.98 -15.53 -2.17
N TRP A 50 -7.57 -14.82 -1.12
CA TRP A 50 -8.07 -14.98 0.25
C TRP A 50 -9.50 -14.40 0.36
N PRO A 51 -10.41 -15.02 1.14
CA PRO A 51 -10.24 -16.25 1.92
C PRO A 51 -10.35 -17.51 1.05
N ASP A 52 -9.53 -18.51 1.38
CA ASP A 52 -9.50 -19.81 0.70
C ASP A 52 -10.76 -20.61 1.11
N MET A 53 -11.82 -20.55 0.32
CA MET A 53 -13.11 -21.14 0.67
C MET A 53 -13.51 -22.27 -0.28
N ALA A 54 -14.19 -23.28 0.26
CA ALA A 54 -14.71 -24.40 -0.54
C ALA A 54 -15.67 -23.86 -1.62
N THR A 55 -15.63 -24.46 -2.81
CA THR A 55 -16.43 -24.01 -3.97
C THR A 55 -17.92 -23.91 -3.64
N GLU A 56 -18.46 -24.86 -2.87
CA GLU A 56 -19.86 -24.85 -2.44
C GLU A 56 -20.20 -23.69 -1.49
N ALA A 57 -19.30 -23.38 -0.56
CA ALA A 57 -19.47 -22.25 0.36
C ALA A 57 -19.44 -20.92 -0.41
N ARG A 58 -18.49 -20.78 -1.35
CA ARG A 58 -18.39 -19.60 -2.21
C ARG A 58 -19.66 -19.39 -3.04
N MET A 59 -20.16 -20.44 -3.71
CA MET A 59 -21.40 -20.35 -4.50
C MET A 59 -22.60 -19.97 -3.65
N ARG A 60 -22.71 -20.51 -2.43
CA ARG A 60 -23.79 -20.18 -1.50
C ARG A 60 -23.78 -18.70 -1.12
N GLN A 61 -22.61 -18.15 -0.84
CA GLN A 61 -22.46 -16.74 -0.45
C GLN A 61 -22.67 -15.80 -1.64
N GLU A 62 -22.15 -16.13 -2.82
CA GLU A 62 -22.44 -15.40 -4.06
C GLU A 62 -23.95 -15.34 -4.33
N GLN A 63 -24.64 -16.47 -4.14
CA GLN A 63 -26.10 -16.52 -4.25
C GLN A 63 -26.79 -15.68 -3.18
N GLN A 64 -26.35 -15.75 -1.91
CA GLN A 64 -26.91 -14.96 -0.83
C GLN A 64 -26.75 -13.45 -1.07
N VAL A 65 -25.57 -13.00 -1.48
CA VAL A 65 -25.32 -11.60 -1.84
C VAL A 65 -26.25 -11.19 -2.96
N LYS A 66 -26.36 -12.00 -4.03
CA LYS A 66 -27.25 -11.71 -5.16
C LYS A 66 -28.71 -11.61 -4.73
N GLU A 67 -29.19 -12.53 -3.89
CA GLU A 67 -30.56 -12.49 -3.38
C GLU A 67 -30.85 -11.24 -2.55
N ILE A 68 -29.87 -10.76 -1.79
CA ILE A 68 -29.98 -9.48 -1.05
C ILE A 68 -29.95 -8.32 -2.04
N THR A 69 -29.02 -8.30 -2.99
CA THR A 69 -28.93 -7.26 -4.03
C THR A 69 -30.21 -7.10 -4.83
N ASP A 70 -30.86 -8.21 -5.21
CA ASP A 70 -32.10 -8.18 -5.98
C ASP A 70 -33.31 -7.68 -5.15
N LYS A 71 -33.27 -7.80 -3.82
CA LYS A 71 -34.38 -7.44 -2.91
C LYS A 71 -34.20 -6.09 -2.23
N PHE A 72 -32.96 -5.69 -1.97
CA PHE A 72 -32.65 -4.51 -1.17
C PHE A 72 -32.94 -3.24 -1.95
N VAL A 73 -33.77 -2.36 -1.37
CA VAL A 73 -34.11 -1.08 -1.98
C VAL A 73 -33.19 -0.01 -1.39
N ASP A 74 -32.19 0.38 -2.15
CA ASP A 74 -31.30 1.48 -1.80
C ASP A 74 -32.09 2.81 -1.79
N GLN A 75 -32.14 3.47 -0.63
CA GLN A 75 -32.78 4.78 -0.47
C GLN A 75 -31.80 5.88 -0.93
N VAL A 76 -31.39 5.85 -2.20
CA VAL A 76 -30.48 6.85 -2.75
C VAL A 76 -31.22 8.17 -2.93
N ASP A 77 -30.68 9.25 -2.35
CA ASP A 77 -31.04 10.59 -2.78
C ASP A 77 -30.40 10.87 -4.15
N VAL A 78 -31.18 10.68 -5.21
CA VAL A 78 -30.75 10.88 -6.61
C VAL A 78 -30.33 12.34 -6.85
N PHE A 79 -30.74 13.29 -6.02
CA PHE A 79 -30.43 14.71 -6.16
C PHE A 79 -29.19 15.16 -5.38
N ASP A 80 -28.52 14.27 -4.64
CA ASP A 80 -27.26 14.60 -3.99
C ASP A 80 -26.12 14.68 -5.01
N THR A 81 -25.90 15.89 -5.52
CA THR A 81 -24.83 16.22 -6.47
C THR A 81 -23.42 15.98 -5.91
N THR A 82 -23.25 15.84 -4.58
CA THR A 82 -21.96 15.54 -3.96
C THR A 82 -21.60 14.06 -4.02
N MET A 83 -22.61 13.19 -4.20
CA MET A 83 -22.46 11.73 -4.23
C MET A 83 -22.39 11.16 -5.64
N VAL A 84 -22.72 11.96 -6.66
CA VAL A 84 -22.60 11.62 -8.10
C VAL A 84 -23.17 10.23 -8.38
N SER A 85 -24.38 9.99 -7.89
CA SER A 85 -25.05 8.67 -7.87
C SER A 85 -25.16 8.04 -9.25
N GLU A 86 -25.30 8.87 -10.29
CA GLU A 86 -25.38 8.45 -11.71
C GLU A 86 -24.17 7.62 -12.17
N TYR A 87 -22.96 7.92 -11.69
CA TYR A 87 -21.74 7.22 -12.10
C TYR A 87 -21.24 6.24 -11.04
N ALA A 88 -21.92 6.15 -9.89
CA ALA A 88 -21.42 5.38 -8.76
C ALA A 88 -21.26 3.89 -9.10
N GLU A 89 -22.22 3.31 -9.82
CA GLU A 89 -22.17 1.91 -10.23
C GLU A 89 -20.97 1.64 -11.16
N ASP A 90 -20.87 2.38 -12.27
CA ASP A 90 -19.76 2.30 -13.23
C ASP A 90 -18.38 2.50 -12.58
N ILE A 91 -18.28 3.47 -11.66
CA ILE A 91 -17.03 3.76 -10.93
C ILE A 91 -16.63 2.55 -10.08
N PHE A 92 -17.55 1.98 -9.30
CA PHE A 92 -17.23 0.86 -8.43
C PHE A 92 -17.01 -0.45 -9.20
N GLU A 93 -17.68 -0.64 -10.34
CA GLU A 93 -17.39 -1.75 -11.25
C GLU A 93 -15.96 -1.64 -11.80
N TYR A 94 -15.59 -0.49 -12.36
CA TYR A 94 -14.24 -0.25 -12.86
C TYR A 94 -13.17 -0.35 -11.77
N MET A 95 -13.43 0.20 -10.58
CA MET A 95 -12.53 0.03 -9.42
C MET A 95 -12.36 -1.44 -9.02
N GLY A 96 -13.40 -2.26 -9.19
CA GLY A 96 -13.35 -3.71 -8.94
C GLY A 96 -12.41 -4.44 -9.90
N GLU A 97 -12.37 -4.04 -11.17
CA GLU A 97 -11.42 -4.56 -12.15
C GLU A 97 -9.99 -4.13 -11.80
N LEU A 98 -9.81 -2.85 -11.47
CA LEU A 98 -8.51 -2.28 -11.14
C LEU A 98 -7.90 -2.88 -9.87
N GLU A 99 -8.70 -3.12 -8.83
CA GLU A 99 -8.18 -3.65 -7.58
C GLU A 99 -7.59 -5.06 -7.73
N GLU A 100 -8.09 -5.83 -8.70
CA GLU A 100 -7.57 -7.16 -9.04
C GLU A 100 -6.27 -7.07 -9.83
N GLU A 101 -6.17 -6.12 -10.77
CA GLU A 101 -4.95 -5.87 -11.54
C GLU A 101 -3.79 -5.37 -10.65
N MET A 102 -4.10 -4.62 -9.59
CA MET A 102 -3.10 -3.96 -8.74
C MET A 102 -2.69 -4.80 -7.52
N MET A 103 -3.02 -6.09 -7.46
CA MET A 103 -2.61 -6.97 -6.37
C MET A 103 -1.11 -7.32 -6.45
N PRO A 104 -0.35 -7.23 -5.34
CA PRO A 104 1.00 -7.77 -5.28
C PRO A 104 0.99 -9.31 -5.23
N ASN A 105 2.13 -9.93 -5.49
CA ASN A 105 2.30 -11.36 -5.28
C ASN A 105 2.38 -11.65 -3.77
N GLY A 106 1.35 -12.24 -3.17
CA GLY A 106 1.32 -12.55 -1.73
C GLY A 106 2.45 -13.43 -1.20
N ASP A 107 3.20 -14.10 -2.09
CA ASP A 107 4.35 -14.96 -1.76
C ASP A 107 5.70 -14.39 -2.19
N TYR A 108 5.78 -13.09 -2.54
CA TYR A 108 7.03 -12.50 -3.04
C TYR A 108 8.21 -12.65 -2.08
N MET A 109 7.97 -12.82 -0.78
CA MET A 109 9.05 -13.03 0.19
C MET A 109 9.80 -14.35 -0.05
N ALA A 110 9.22 -15.31 -0.78
CA ALA A 110 9.90 -16.54 -1.16
C ALA A 110 11.09 -16.31 -2.12
N THR A 111 11.07 -15.22 -2.90
CA THR A 111 12.18 -14.83 -3.78
C THR A 111 13.16 -13.88 -3.12
N GLN A 112 12.85 -13.32 -1.94
CA GLN A 112 13.70 -12.38 -1.24
C GLN A 112 14.66 -13.11 -0.30
N HIS A 113 15.95 -13.14 -0.63
CA HIS A 113 16.94 -13.90 0.15
C HIS A 113 17.36 -13.22 1.46
N GLU A 114 17.34 -11.89 1.51
CA GLU A 114 17.78 -11.12 2.69
C GLU A 114 16.62 -10.53 3.50
N LEU A 115 15.39 -10.60 2.98
CA LEU A 115 14.23 -9.94 3.59
C LEU A 115 13.30 -10.96 4.23
N ASN A 116 12.52 -10.49 5.20
CA ASN A 116 11.43 -11.25 5.78
C ASN A 116 10.24 -10.35 6.12
N TRP A 117 9.11 -10.95 6.47
CA TRP A 117 7.88 -10.23 6.79
C TRP A 117 8.01 -9.29 8.00
N SER A 118 8.87 -9.61 8.97
CA SER A 118 9.14 -8.71 10.10
C SER A 118 9.86 -7.43 9.64
N MET A 119 10.79 -7.52 8.70
CA MET A 119 11.47 -6.35 8.13
C MET A 119 10.51 -5.47 7.34
N ARG A 120 9.60 -6.07 6.55
CA ARG A 120 8.50 -5.35 5.89
C ARG A 120 7.63 -4.61 6.91
N GLN A 121 7.22 -5.28 7.99
CA GLN A 121 6.41 -4.66 9.04
C GLN A 121 7.13 -3.46 9.68
N THR A 122 8.43 -3.58 9.97
CA THR A 122 9.24 -2.48 10.51
C THR A 122 9.31 -1.31 9.52
N LEU A 123 9.49 -1.58 8.22
CA LEU A 123 9.47 -0.54 7.18
C LEU A 123 8.12 0.18 7.14
N VAL A 124 7.01 -0.57 7.13
CA VAL A 124 5.65 0.01 7.07
C VAL A 124 5.33 0.84 8.32
N ASP A 125 5.71 0.36 9.51
CA ASP A 125 5.52 1.11 10.77
C ASP A 125 6.33 2.42 10.78
N TRP A 126 7.52 2.42 10.17
CA TRP A 126 8.31 3.62 9.96
C TRP A 126 7.70 4.56 8.91
N LEU A 127 7.22 4.04 7.78
CA LEU A 127 6.54 4.86 6.75
C LEU A 127 5.26 5.51 7.27
N LEU A 128 4.53 4.87 8.19
CA LEU A 128 3.41 5.47 8.91
C LEU A 128 3.82 6.72 9.71
N GLN A 129 5.03 6.73 10.29
CA GLN A 129 5.58 7.89 11.00
C GLN A 129 5.91 9.02 10.04
N VAL A 130 6.57 8.67 8.92
CA VAL A 130 6.90 9.60 7.84
C VAL A 130 5.64 10.25 7.28
N HIS A 131 4.64 9.43 6.94
CA HIS A 131 3.33 9.85 6.45
C HIS A 131 2.70 10.92 7.35
N LEU A 132 2.65 10.67 8.65
CA LEU A 132 2.03 11.59 9.60
C LEU A 132 2.85 12.86 9.81
N ARG A 133 4.19 12.76 9.82
CA ARG A 133 5.10 13.91 10.01
C ARG A 133 4.95 14.96 8.90
N TYR A 134 4.72 14.51 7.67
CA TYR A 134 4.51 15.37 6.50
C TYR A 134 3.04 15.70 6.25
N HIS A 135 2.13 15.26 7.13
CA HIS A 135 0.70 15.52 7.02
C HIS A 135 0.08 15.11 5.67
N MET A 136 0.63 14.06 5.05
CA MET A 136 0.13 13.51 3.80
C MET A 136 -1.28 12.92 3.99
N VAL A 137 -2.07 12.90 2.91
CA VAL A 137 -3.39 12.25 2.92
C VAL A 137 -3.23 10.73 3.04
N PRO A 138 -4.16 10.01 3.70
CA PRO A 138 -4.04 8.56 3.88
C PRO A 138 -3.89 7.77 2.58
N GLU A 139 -4.49 8.25 1.50
CA GLU A 139 -4.43 7.69 0.15
C GLU A 139 -2.97 7.54 -0.32
N THR A 140 -2.11 8.54 -0.04
CA THR A 140 -0.67 8.51 -0.32
C THR A 140 0.04 7.32 0.33
N LEU A 141 -0.27 7.01 1.60
CA LEU A 141 0.30 5.86 2.31
C LEU A 141 -0.12 4.53 1.67
N TRP A 142 -1.41 4.41 1.34
CA TRP A 142 -1.99 3.23 0.72
C TRP A 142 -1.35 2.93 -0.64
N ILE A 143 -1.18 3.97 -1.48
CA ILE A 143 -0.50 3.88 -2.77
C ILE A 143 0.97 3.50 -2.57
N ALA A 144 1.68 4.15 -1.64
CA ALA A 144 3.09 3.88 -1.37
C ALA A 144 3.33 2.41 -0.98
N ILE A 145 2.49 1.85 -0.10
CA ILE A 145 2.66 0.45 0.33
C ILE A 145 2.33 -0.52 -0.82
N ASN A 146 1.30 -0.25 -1.61
CA ASN A 146 1.02 -1.05 -2.81
C ASN A 146 2.19 -1.05 -3.80
N ILE A 147 2.81 0.11 -4.03
CA ILE A 147 4.02 0.25 -4.86
C ILE A 147 5.15 -0.62 -4.31
N ILE A 148 5.42 -0.56 -2.99
CA ILE A 148 6.48 -1.36 -2.34
C ILE A 148 6.24 -2.85 -2.57
N ASP A 149 5.04 -3.34 -2.28
CA ASP A 149 4.76 -4.77 -2.36
C ASP A 149 4.80 -5.28 -3.81
N ARG A 150 4.29 -4.51 -4.78
CA ARG A 150 4.37 -4.87 -6.21
C ARG A 150 5.79 -4.79 -6.75
N PHE A 151 6.59 -3.83 -6.27
CA PHE A 151 8.00 -3.73 -6.65
C PHE A 151 8.81 -4.92 -6.12
N LEU A 152 8.64 -5.26 -4.84
CA LEU A 152 9.27 -6.43 -4.21
C LEU A 152 8.76 -7.76 -4.79
N SER A 153 7.59 -7.77 -5.44
CA SER A 153 7.09 -8.91 -6.21
C SER A 153 7.85 -9.18 -7.51
N LYS A 154 8.54 -8.17 -8.05
CA LYS A 154 9.25 -8.24 -9.34
C LYS A 154 10.77 -8.13 -9.22
N ARG A 155 11.29 -7.58 -8.11
CA ARG A 155 12.72 -7.31 -7.91
C ARG A 155 13.19 -7.85 -6.57
N VAL A 156 14.30 -8.58 -6.58
CA VAL A 156 15.03 -8.95 -5.36
C VAL A 156 15.79 -7.72 -4.86
N VAL A 157 15.68 -7.43 -3.57
CA VAL A 157 16.25 -6.23 -2.95
C VAL A 157 17.07 -6.63 -1.73
N SER A 158 18.26 -6.05 -1.59
CA SER A 158 19.08 -6.24 -0.39
C SER A 158 18.51 -5.49 0.81
N LEU A 159 18.80 -5.98 2.01
CA LEU A 159 18.33 -5.37 3.26
C LEU A 159 18.71 -3.88 3.37
N VAL A 160 19.92 -3.53 2.92
CA VAL A 160 20.47 -2.17 2.97
C VAL A 160 19.67 -1.19 2.09
N LYS A 161 19.03 -1.68 1.03
CA LYS A 161 18.26 -0.86 0.09
C LYS A 161 16.75 -0.88 0.37
N LEU A 162 16.28 -1.66 1.35
CA LEU A 162 14.85 -1.74 1.68
C LEU A 162 14.24 -0.39 2.11
N GLN A 163 14.95 0.39 2.93
CA GLN A 163 14.47 1.72 3.32
C GLN A 163 14.44 2.69 2.12
N LEU A 164 15.43 2.63 1.23
CA LEU A 164 15.45 3.40 -0.02
C LEU A 164 14.22 3.09 -0.88
N VAL A 165 13.85 1.81 -1.02
CA VAL A 165 12.60 1.39 -1.70
C VAL A 165 11.39 2.04 -1.05
N GLY A 166 11.29 2.02 0.28
CA GLY A 166 10.18 2.61 1.02
C GLY A 166 10.02 4.11 0.78
N VAL A 167 11.12 4.89 0.90
CA VAL A 167 11.05 6.34 0.67
C VAL A 167 10.79 6.71 -0.78
N THR A 168 11.35 5.95 -1.71
CA THR A 168 11.13 6.16 -3.13
C THR A 168 9.66 5.93 -3.50
N ALA A 169 9.05 4.87 -2.97
CA ALA A 169 7.64 4.59 -3.18
C ALA A 169 6.74 5.66 -2.58
N MET A 170 7.06 6.16 -1.38
CA MET A 170 6.35 7.28 -0.75
C MET A 170 6.51 8.58 -1.55
N PHE A 171 7.69 8.84 -2.11
CA PHE A 171 7.93 10.00 -2.99
C PHE A 171 7.09 9.93 -4.27
N ILE A 172 7.03 8.77 -4.92
CA ILE A 172 6.17 8.55 -6.11
C ILE A 172 4.70 8.75 -5.74
N ALA A 173 4.24 8.13 -4.66
CA ALA A 173 2.85 8.26 -4.21
C ALA A 173 2.49 9.72 -3.88
N ALA A 174 3.38 10.44 -3.20
CA ALA A 174 3.16 11.83 -2.85
C ALA A 174 3.04 12.73 -4.09
N LYS A 175 3.89 12.51 -5.11
CA LYS A 175 3.77 13.24 -6.38
C LYS A 175 2.47 12.95 -7.14
N TYR A 176 1.88 11.79 -6.91
CA TYR A 176 0.64 11.39 -7.56
C TYR A 176 -0.60 11.95 -6.85
N GLU A 177 -0.64 11.86 -5.52
CA GLU A 177 -1.86 12.10 -4.74
C GLU A 177 -1.91 13.48 -4.06
N GLU A 178 -0.76 14.04 -3.67
CA GLU A 178 -0.73 15.30 -2.93
C GLU A 178 -0.87 16.51 -3.87
N ILE A 179 -1.64 17.52 -3.43
CA ILE A 179 -1.72 18.82 -4.11
C ILE A 179 -0.33 19.47 -4.18
N VAL A 180 0.43 19.36 -3.09
CA VAL A 180 1.80 19.85 -2.98
C VAL A 180 2.67 18.75 -2.39
N ALA A 181 3.28 17.96 -3.26
CA ALA A 181 4.20 16.91 -2.85
C ALA A 181 5.48 17.49 -2.21
N PRO A 182 6.03 16.87 -1.15
CA PRO A 182 7.33 17.24 -0.61
C PRO A 182 8.43 17.11 -1.67
N SER A 183 9.43 17.98 -1.64
CA SER A 183 10.54 17.91 -2.59
C SER A 183 11.44 16.71 -2.29
N VAL A 184 12.28 16.32 -3.26
CA VAL A 184 13.24 15.21 -3.05
C VAL A 184 14.22 15.52 -1.91
N GLU A 185 14.55 16.78 -1.67
CA GLU A 185 15.40 17.22 -0.55
C GLU A 185 14.74 16.94 0.81
N GLU A 186 13.42 17.05 0.93
CA GLU A 186 12.68 16.66 2.13
C GLU A 186 12.78 15.14 2.38
N PHE A 187 12.73 14.33 1.33
CA PHE A 187 12.93 12.88 1.42
C PHE A 187 14.39 12.50 1.73
N VAL A 188 15.37 13.27 1.28
CA VAL A 188 16.76 13.09 1.73
C VAL A 188 16.86 13.39 3.23
N PHE A 189 16.28 14.51 3.66
CA PHE A 189 16.30 14.92 5.07
C PHE A 189 15.59 13.93 5.99
N MET A 190 14.45 13.35 5.56
CA MET A 190 13.71 12.37 6.38
C MET A 190 14.48 11.09 6.67
N THR A 191 15.42 10.74 5.79
CA THR A 191 16.30 9.56 5.95
C THR A 191 17.56 9.90 6.74
N GLU A 192 17.60 11.07 7.39
CA GLU A 192 18.77 11.60 8.09
C GLU A 192 20.01 11.71 7.17
N ASN A 193 19.78 12.01 5.89
CA ASN A 193 20.80 11.99 4.82
C ASN A 193 21.43 10.60 4.58
N GLY A 194 20.71 9.52 4.90
CA GLY A 194 21.15 8.16 4.62
C GLY A 194 21.23 7.81 3.13
N TYR A 195 20.55 8.59 2.28
CA TYR A 195 20.56 8.44 0.82
C TYR A 195 20.71 9.79 0.11
N SER A 196 21.39 9.78 -1.04
CA SER A 196 21.53 10.98 -1.87
C SER A 196 20.27 11.23 -2.70
N LYS A 197 20.11 12.47 -3.18
CA LYS A 197 19.05 12.85 -4.12
C LYS A 197 19.10 11.99 -5.38
N GLU A 198 20.30 11.72 -5.89
CA GLU A 198 20.55 10.93 -7.09
C GLU A 198 20.12 9.47 -6.88
N GLU A 199 20.34 8.90 -5.69
CA GLU A 199 19.89 7.56 -5.35
C GLU A 199 18.36 7.45 -5.36
N ILE A 200 17.66 8.41 -4.76
CA ILE A 200 16.18 8.44 -4.76
C ILE A 200 15.66 8.59 -6.20
N LEU A 201 16.23 9.50 -7.00
CA LEU A 201 15.80 9.71 -8.39
C LEU A 201 16.15 8.53 -9.31
N LYS A 202 17.21 7.78 -9.01
CA LYS A 202 17.53 6.53 -9.70
C LYS A 202 16.55 5.43 -9.32
N GLY A 203 16.28 5.28 -8.02
CA GLY A 203 15.28 4.34 -7.50
C GLY A 203 13.90 4.59 -8.11
N GLU A 204 13.50 5.86 -8.22
CA GLU A 204 12.22 6.25 -8.81
C GLU A 204 12.09 5.74 -10.25
N ARG A 205 13.11 5.97 -11.09
CA ARG A 205 13.10 5.52 -12.49
C ARG A 205 12.96 4.01 -12.59
N ILE A 206 13.75 3.27 -11.81
CA ILE A 206 13.73 1.80 -11.77
C ILE A 206 12.35 1.30 -11.33
N MET A 207 11.76 1.91 -10.30
CA MET A 207 10.48 1.52 -9.74
C MET A 207 9.33 1.78 -10.72
N LEU A 208 9.28 2.96 -11.33
CA LEU A 208 8.28 3.30 -12.34
C LEU A 208 8.35 2.39 -13.57
N GLN A 209 9.57 2.11 -14.06
CA GLN A 209 9.77 1.17 -15.17
C GLN A 209 9.34 -0.25 -14.80
N THR A 210 9.72 -0.73 -13.61
CA THR A 210 9.37 -2.09 -13.14
C THR A 210 7.85 -2.25 -12.99
N LEU A 211 7.13 -1.18 -12.65
CA LEU A 211 5.68 -1.19 -12.47
C LEU A 211 4.91 -0.75 -13.72
N ASP A 212 5.59 -0.59 -14.87
CA ASP A 212 4.97 -0.17 -16.13
C ASP A 212 4.18 1.13 -15.99
N PHE A 213 4.63 2.03 -15.10
CA PHE A 213 3.97 3.29 -14.72
C PHE A 213 2.52 3.14 -14.19
N LYS A 214 2.11 1.93 -13.80
CA LYS A 214 0.78 1.63 -13.25
C LYS A 214 0.71 2.01 -11.76
N ILE A 215 0.64 3.31 -11.47
CA ILE A 215 0.57 3.86 -10.10
C ILE A 215 -0.87 4.20 -9.72
N SER A 216 -1.53 5.00 -10.55
CA SER A 216 -2.87 5.57 -10.35
C SER A 216 -4.02 4.58 -10.17
N HIS A 217 -3.81 3.35 -10.61
CA HIS A 217 -4.86 2.35 -10.75
C HIS A 217 -5.18 1.69 -9.41
N TYR A 218 -4.36 1.88 -8.38
CA TYR A 218 -4.62 1.27 -7.08
C TYR A 218 -5.77 1.97 -6.35
N CYS A 219 -6.85 1.23 -6.10
CA CYS A 219 -8.00 1.71 -5.35
C CYS A 219 -7.82 1.41 -3.85
N SER A 220 -7.69 2.45 -3.02
CA SER A 220 -7.52 2.25 -1.58
C SER A 220 -8.80 1.68 -0.91
N PRO A 221 -8.67 0.94 0.21
CA PRO A 221 -9.82 0.48 0.99
C PRO A 221 -10.77 1.60 1.45
N TYR A 222 -10.33 2.86 1.50
CA TYR A 222 -11.15 3.97 1.99
C TYR A 222 -12.30 4.34 1.05
N SER A 223 -12.13 4.17 -0.25
CA SER A 223 -13.20 4.38 -1.22
C SER A 223 -14.31 3.34 -1.07
N TRP A 224 -13.95 2.08 -0.89
CA TRP A 224 -14.87 0.99 -0.58
C TRP A 224 -15.55 1.17 0.77
N MET A 225 -14.80 1.56 1.80
CA MET A 225 -15.36 1.86 3.13
C MET A 225 -16.42 2.96 3.07
N ARG A 226 -16.21 3.99 2.23
CA ARG A 226 -17.20 5.06 2.02
C ARG A 226 -18.51 4.51 1.44
N LYS A 227 -18.44 3.55 0.51
CA LYS A 227 -19.62 2.85 -0.03
C LYS A 227 -20.34 2.07 1.08
N ILE A 228 -19.59 1.29 1.86
CA ILE A 228 -20.14 0.44 2.93
C ILE A 228 -20.81 1.27 4.03
N SER A 229 -20.24 2.45 4.36
CA SER A 229 -20.82 3.39 5.34
C SER A 229 -22.21 3.94 4.99
N LYS A 230 -22.74 3.70 3.79
CA LYS A 230 -24.15 3.99 3.50
C LYS A 230 -25.09 3.11 4.32
N ALA A 231 -24.66 1.91 4.73
CA ALA A 231 -25.47 0.97 5.49
C ALA A 231 -25.86 1.47 6.90
N ASP A 232 -25.09 2.39 7.48
CA ASP A 232 -25.26 2.90 8.84
C ASP A 232 -25.30 4.44 8.90
N ASP A 233 -25.70 5.08 7.81
CA ASP A 233 -25.77 6.55 7.70
C ASP A 233 -24.48 7.26 8.09
N TYR A 234 -23.33 6.64 7.75
CA TYR A 234 -21.99 7.15 7.97
C TYR A 234 -21.62 7.36 9.45
N ASP A 235 -22.02 6.43 10.32
CA ASP A 235 -21.72 6.49 11.76
C ASP A 235 -20.23 6.76 12.04
N ILE A 236 -19.98 7.82 12.82
CA ILE A 236 -18.64 8.35 13.04
C ILE A 236 -17.78 7.37 13.87
N GLN A 237 -18.38 6.68 14.84
CA GLN A 237 -17.67 5.74 15.70
C GLN A 237 -17.19 4.55 14.87
N THR A 238 -18.11 3.94 14.12
CA THR A 238 -17.85 2.79 13.25
C THR A 238 -16.80 3.13 12.21
N ARG A 239 -16.92 4.27 11.52
CA ARG A 239 -15.94 4.70 10.51
C ARG A 239 -14.55 4.99 11.09
N THR A 240 -14.48 5.63 12.25
CA THR A 240 -13.19 5.95 12.88
C THR A 240 -12.47 4.68 13.31
N LEU A 241 -13.21 3.73 13.90
CA LEU A 241 -12.69 2.44 14.30
C LEU A 241 -12.32 1.57 13.09
N SER A 242 -13.14 1.57 12.05
CA SER A 242 -12.88 0.84 10.79
C SER A 242 -11.63 1.35 10.08
N LYS A 243 -11.39 2.67 10.03
CA LYS A 243 -10.13 3.24 9.51
C LYS A 243 -8.90 2.75 10.26
N PHE A 244 -8.97 2.73 11.59
CA PHE A 244 -7.90 2.17 12.42
C PHE A 244 -7.64 0.70 12.06
N LEU A 245 -8.67 -0.14 12.08
CA LEU A 245 -8.57 -1.58 11.82
C LEU A 245 -8.05 -1.87 10.40
N THR A 246 -8.50 -1.10 9.42
CA THR A 246 -8.02 -1.18 8.04
C THR A 246 -6.53 -0.81 7.96
N GLU A 247 -6.07 0.25 8.62
CA GLU A 247 -4.64 0.57 8.66
C GLU A 247 -3.79 -0.47 9.41
N VAL A 248 -4.36 -1.23 10.36
CA VAL A 248 -3.64 -2.35 11.00
C VAL A 248 -3.30 -3.45 9.99
N THR A 249 -4.12 -3.66 8.96
CA THR A 249 -3.86 -4.66 7.92
C THR A 249 -2.58 -4.39 7.13
N LEU A 250 -2.15 -3.12 7.02
CA LEU A 250 -0.89 -2.74 6.38
C LEU A 250 0.33 -3.40 7.03
N LEU A 251 0.25 -3.68 8.33
CA LEU A 251 1.33 -4.25 9.14
C LEU A 251 1.36 -5.79 9.11
N ASP A 252 0.36 -6.43 8.50
CA ASP A 252 0.22 -7.88 8.51
C ASP A 252 0.17 -8.41 7.08
N HIS A 253 1.23 -9.12 6.70
CA HIS A 253 1.39 -9.65 5.35
C HIS A 253 0.30 -10.64 4.94
N ARG A 254 -0.44 -11.22 5.88
CA ARG A 254 -1.57 -12.13 5.59
C ARG A 254 -2.67 -11.42 4.79
N PHE A 255 -2.81 -10.10 4.94
CA PHE A 255 -3.76 -9.29 4.19
C PHE A 255 -3.30 -8.89 2.78
N LEU A 256 -2.06 -9.20 2.36
CA LEU A 256 -1.60 -8.92 0.99
C LEU A 256 -2.41 -9.65 -0.09
N ARG A 257 -3.09 -10.73 0.29
CA ARG A 257 -3.94 -11.54 -0.59
C ARG A 257 -5.40 -11.08 -0.59
N ALA A 258 -5.75 -10.14 0.29
CA ALA A 258 -7.09 -9.60 0.37
C ALA A 258 -7.21 -8.38 -0.55
N LYS A 259 -8.22 -8.38 -1.42
CA LYS A 259 -8.55 -7.21 -2.23
C LYS A 259 -8.86 -6.01 -1.33
N PRO A 260 -8.55 -4.77 -1.75
CA PRO A 260 -8.91 -3.55 -1.03
C PRO A 260 -10.38 -3.47 -0.58
N SER A 261 -11.32 -3.94 -1.42
CA SER A 261 -12.75 -4.08 -1.10
C SER A 261 -12.99 -4.98 0.12
N LEU A 262 -12.36 -6.16 0.14
CA LEU A 262 -12.42 -7.11 1.26
C LEU A 262 -11.77 -6.54 2.53
N VAL A 263 -10.62 -5.86 2.40
CA VAL A 263 -9.95 -5.19 3.52
C VAL A 263 -10.87 -4.15 4.16
N ALA A 264 -11.57 -3.36 3.35
CA ALA A 264 -12.55 -2.38 3.83
C ALA A 264 -13.74 -3.05 4.55
N ALA A 265 -14.27 -4.13 3.98
CA ALA A 265 -15.37 -4.89 4.56
C ALA A 265 -14.98 -5.54 5.90
N VAL A 266 -13.80 -6.17 5.98
CA VAL A 266 -13.28 -6.77 7.23
C VAL A 266 -13.08 -5.71 8.32
N GLY A 267 -12.53 -4.54 7.96
CA GLY A 267 -12.37 -3.41 8.88
C GLY A 267 -13.71 -2.91 9.41
N MET A 268 -14.72 -2.79 8.53
CA MET A 268 -16.07 -2.34 8.90
C MET A 268 -16.79 -3.37 9.77
N TYR A 269 -16.75 -4.64 9.38
CA TYR A 269 -17.37 -5.74 10.12
C TYR A 269 -16.79 -5.85 11.52
N THR A 270 -15.46 -5.79 11.64
CA THR A 270 -14.78 -5.84 12.94
C THR A 270 -15.16 -4.63 13.81
N ALA A 271 -15.22 -3.43 13.22
CA ALA A 271 -15.66 -2.23 13.95
C ALA A 271 -17.10 -2.36 14.46
N ARG A 272 -18.02 -2.85 13.60
CA ARG A 272 -19.42 -3.09 13.94
C ARG A 272 -19.54 -4.08 15.10
N LYS A 273 -18.88 -5.24 15.00
CA LYS A 273 -18.90 -6.27 16.05
C LYS A 273 -18.37 -5.74 17.38
N MET A 274 -17.28 -4.96 17.36
CA MET A 274 -16.73 -4.32 18.57
C MET A 274 -17.71 -3.32 19.21
N LEU A 275 -18.51 -2.63 18.41
CA LEU A 275 -19.49 -1.64 18.86
C LEU A 275 -20.88 -2.26 19.16
N GLY A 276 -21.01 -3.59 19.10
CA GLY A 276 -22.26 -4.30 19.36
C GLY A 276 -23.29 -4.24 18.23
N GLY A 277 -22.84 -3.92 17.02
CA GLY A 277 -23.65 -3.92 15.80
C GLY A 277 -23.63 -5.26 15.05
N ASP A 278 -24.67 -5.52 14.28
CA ASP A 278 -24.82 -6.64 13.36
C ASP A 278 -24.30 -6.35 11.94
N TRP A 279 -24.10 -7.40 11.15
CA TRP A 279 -23.83 -7.33 9.70
C TRP A 279 -25.12 -7.61 8.91
N ASN A 280 -26.00 -6.62 8.84
CA ASN A 280 -27.32 -6.75 8.24
C ASN A 280 -27.29 -6.78 6.69
N GLU A 281 -28.48 -6.87 6.08
CA GLU A 281 -28.66 -6.88 4.62
C GLU A 281 -28.09 -5.64 3.93
N GLY A 282 -28.17 -4.46 4.56
CA GLY A 282 -27.59 -3.23 4.02
C GLY A 282 -26.07 -3.28 3.93
N PHE A 283 -25.40 -3.78 4.96
CA PHE A 283 -23.95 -4.00 4.92
C PHE A 283 -23.55 -5.03 3.86
N THR A 284 -24.33 -6.12 3.73
CA THR A 284 -24.10 -7.14 2.70
C THR A 284 -24.28 -6.55 1.29
N PHE A 285 -25.32 -5.73 1.09
CA PHE A 285 -25.61 -5.03 -0.16
C PHE A 285 -24.47 -4.11 -0.61
N TYR A 286 -24.05 -3.18 0.25
CA TYR A 286 -23.04 -2.18 -0.14
C TYR A 286 -21.61 -2.75 -0.20
N SER A 287 -21.30 -3.77 0.60
CA SER A 287 -19.97 -4.39 0.60
C SER A 287 -19.81 -5.49 -0.44
N GLY A 288 -20.88 -6.21 -0.78
CA GLY A 288 -20.82 -7.43 -1.58
C GLY A 288 -20.30 -8.65 -0.81
N PHE A 289 -20.20 -8.58 0.53
CA PHE A 289 -19.67 -9.66 1.37
C PHE A 289 -20.65 -10.06 2.48
N THR A 290 -20.78 -11.36 2.68
CA THR A 290 -21.50 -11.98 3.80
C THR A 290 -20.64 -11.99 5.06
N GLU A 291 -21.25 -12.11 6.23
CA GLU A 291 -20.53 -12.21 7.51
C GLU A 291 -19.52 -13.38 7.53
N GLU A 292 -19.90 -14.54 6.99
CA GLU A 292 -19.05 -15.73 6.94
C GLU A 292 -17.74 -15.48 6.17
N GLN A 293 -17.78 -14.68 5.10
CA GLN A 293 -16.58 -14.31 4.32
C GLN A 293 -15.63 -13.39 5.10
N LEU A 294 -16.15 -12.62 6.05
CA LEU A 294 -15.39 -11.60 6.79
C LEU A 294 -14.78 -12.14 8.08
N LEU A 295 -15.34 -13.23 8.61
CA LEU A 295 -14.91 -13.85 9.86
C LEU A 295 -13.41 -14.22 9.86
N PRO A 296 -12.82 -14.84 8.81
CA PRO A 296 -11.37 -15.13 8.81
C PRO A 296 -10.52 -13.86 8.95
N GLY A 297 -10.87 -12.80 8.22
CA GLY A 297 -10.15 -11.52 8.29
C GLY A 297 -10.31 -10.84 9.66
N HIS A 298 -11.50 -10.92 10.25
CA HIS A 298 -11.76 -10.44 11.60
C HIS A 298 -10.83 -11.11 12.62
N LEU A 299 -10.72 -12.44 12.57
CA LEU A 299 -9.89 -13.20 13.51
C LEU A 299 -8.40 -12.87 13.36
N LEU A 300 -7.91 -12.68 12.14
CA LEU A 300 -6.54 -12.21 11.90
C LEU A 300 -6.28 -10.82 12.51
N LEU A 301 -7.27 -9.92 12.45
CA LEU A 301 -7.17 -8.61 13.13
C LEU A 301 -7.11 -8.78 14.65
N ILE A 302 -7.98 -9.61 15.24
CA ILE A 302 -7.99 -9.85 16.69
C ILE A 302 -6.64 -10.42 17.15
N ASP A 303 -6.12 -11.43 16.46
CA ASP A 303 -4.78 -12.00 16.70
C ASP A 303 -3.69 -10.92 16.67
N LYS A 304 -3.71 -10.03 15.66
CA LYS A 304 -2.75 -8.93 15.55
C LYS A 304 -2.86 -7.93 16.70
N LEU A 305 -4.07 -7.59 17.13
CA LEU A 305 -4.33 -6.60 18.19
C LEU A 305 -3.89 -7.10 19.58
N VAL A 306 -3.96 -8.42 19.83
CA VAL A 306 -3.55 -9.04 21.10
C VAL A 306 -2.02 -9.25 21.18
N GLY A 307 -1.33 -9.22 20.05
CA GLY A 307 0.13 -9.40 19.97
C GLY A 307 0.91 -8.49 20.94
N ALA A 308 1.87 -9.07 21.66
CA ALA A 308 2.60 -8.40 22.76
C ALA A 308 3.27 -7.06 22.39
N ASN A 309 3.69 -6.91 21.13
CA ASN A 309 4.37 -5.70 20.65
C ASN A 309 3.43 -4.71 19.92
N PHE A 310 2.14 -5.02 19.76
CA PHE A 310 1.22 -4.16 19.03
C PHE A 310 1.09 -2.76 19.64
N GLY A 311 1.04 -2.67 20.98
CA GLY A 311 0.95 -1.39 21.68
C GLY A 311 2.15 -0.45 21.45
N LYS A 312 3.30 -0.97 20.99
CA LYS A 312 4.51 -0.18 20.68
C LYS A 312 4.49 0.38 19.24
N MET A 313 3.72 -0.24 18.35
CA MET A 313 3.61 0.14 16.95
C MET A 313 3.05 1.55 16.81
N TYR A 314 3.44 2.25 15.76
CA TYR A 314 3.04 3.62 15.52
C TYR A 314 1.55 3.74 15.20
N VAL A 315 0.95 2.78 14.48
CA VAL A 315 -0.50 2.78 14.21
C VAL A 315 -1.31 2.84 15.51
N HIS A 316 -0.88 2.10 16.54
CA HIS A 316 -1.52 2.11 17.85
C HIS A 316 -1.39 3.47 18.52
N LYS A 317 -0.20 4.09 18.48
CA LYS A 317 0.06 5.43 19.04
C LYS A 317 -0.74 6.51 18.32
N LYS A 318 -0.81 6.48 16.98
CA LYS A 318 -1.59 7.40 16.14
C LYS A 318 -3.05 7.41 16.57
N TYR A 319 -3.67 6.23 16.61
CA TYR A 319 -5.10 6.08 16.92
C TYR A 319 -5.44 6.09 18.42
N ALA A 320 -4.44 6.17 19.30
CA ALA A 320 -4.65 6.38 20.73
C ALA A 320 -4.98 7.85 21.05
N HIS A 321 -4.74 8.76 20.11
CA HIS A 321 -5.02 10.18 20.27
C HIS A 321 -6.53 10.46 20.29
N LYS A 322 -6.96 11.48 21.06
CA LYS A 322 -8.38 11.87 21.20
C LYS A 322 -9.04 12.22 19.86
N LYS A 323 -8.27 12.75 18.89
CA LYS A 323 -8.72 13.03 17.51
C LYS A 323 -9.33 11.80 16.83
N PHE A 324 -8.86 10.61 17.18
CA PHE A 324 -9.34 9.33 16.64
C PHE A 324 -10.17 8.56 17.66
N LEU A 325 -10.81 9.26 18.60
CA LEU A 325 -11.70 8.67 19.60
C LEU A 325 -11.03 7.59 20.48
N LYS A 326 -9.70 7.62 20.57
CA LYS A 326 -8.89 6.58 21.23
C LYS A 326 -9.19 5.16 20.68
N ALA A 327 -9.51 5.05 19.39
CA ALA A 327 -9.94 3.81 18.75
C ALA A 327 -8.98 2.64 18.99
N SER A 328 -7.66 2.87 18.98
CA SER A 328 -6.69 1.78 19.22
C SER A 328 -6.71 1.25 20.65
N ILE A 329 -6.95 2.12 21.64
CA ILE A 329 -7.06 1.72 23.05
C ILE A 329 -8.32 0.87 23.22
N PHE A 330 -9.45 1.34 22.70
CA PHE A 330 -10.71 0.62 22.73
C PHE A 330 -10.60 -0.76 22.07
N ALA A 331 -10.10 -0.81 20.82
CA ALA A 331 -10.01 -2.05 20.05
C ALA A 331 -9.07 -3.08 20.71
N THR A 332 -7.94 -2.65 21.26
CA THR A 332 -7.00 -3.56 21.93
C THR A 332 -7.52 -4.09 23.27
N GLU A 333 -8.25 -3.27 24.02
CA GLU A 333 -8.94 -3.72 25.24
C GLU A 333 -10.06 -4.71 24.91
N TRP A 334 -10.89 -4.38 23.91
CA TRP A 334 -11.96 -5.26 23.43
C TRP A 334 -11.40 -6.61 22.96
N ALA A 335 -10.34 -6.59 22.15
CA ALA A 335 -9.72 -7.80 21.62
C ALA A 335 -9.14 -8.69 22.72
N ARG A 336 -8.55 -8.13 23.78
CA ARG A 336 -8.04 -8.93 24.90
C ARG A 336 -9.13 -9.64 25.70
N VAL A 337 -10.32 -9.05 25.77
CA VAL A 337 -11.46 -9.65 26.47
C VAL A 337 -12.10 -10.77 25.65
N HIS A 338 -12.23 -10.58 24.33
CA HIS A 338 -13.01 -11.48 23.46
C HIS A 338 -12.16 -12.46 22.64
N ALA A 339 -10.83 -12.32 22.62
CA ALA A 339 -9.96 -13.22 21.86
C ALA A 339 -10.10 -14.69 22.29
N GLY A 340 -10.39 -14.97 23.57
CA GLY A 340 -10.64 -16.35 24.02
C GLY A 340 -11.85 -16.98 23.35
N ASP A 341 -12.96 -16.25 23.27
CA ASP A 341 -14.21 -16.74 22.70
C ASP A 341 -14.16 -16.80 21.17
N ASP A 342 -13.54 -15.79 20.53
CA ASP A 342 -13.43 -15.71 19.07
C ASP A 342 -12.38 -16.70 18.50
N LEU A 343 -11.29 -17.00 19.22
CA LEU A 343 -10.29 -17.97 18.75
C LEU A 343 -10.72 -19.43 18.97
N MET A 344 -11.56 -19.71 19.97
CA MET A 344 -12.13 -21.06 20.19
C MET A 344 -13.14 -21.44 19.10
N ALA A 345 -13.82 -20.46 18.50
CA ALA A 345 -14.74 -20.68 17.37
C ALA A 345 -14.06 -21.14 16.06
N LEU A 346 -12.71 -21.23 16.02
CA LEU A 346 -11.94 -21.80 14.91
C LEU A 346 -11.66 -23.30 15.03
N GLU A 347 -11.81 -23.87 16.24
CA GLU A 347 -11.51 -25.29 16.51
C GLU A 347 -12.75 -26.21 16.44
N GLU A 348 -13.95 -25.64 16.28
CA GLU A 348 -15.21 -26.34 15.97
C GLU A 348 -15.58 -26.19 14.48
#